data_AF-A0A5R8Y9X8-F1
#
_entry.id   AF-A0A5R8Y9X8-F1
#
_cell.length_a   1.000
_cell.length_b   1.000
_cell.length_c   1.000
_cell.angle_alpha   90.00
_cell.angle_beta   90.00
_cell.angle_gamma   90.00
#
_symmetry.space_group_name_H-M   'P 1'
#
loop_
_entity.id
_entity.type
_entity.pdbx_description
1 polymer ?
#
loop_
_entity_poly.entity_id
_entity_poly.type
_entity_poly.pdbx_seq_one_letter_code
_entity_poly.pdbx_strand_id
1 'polypeptide(L)'
;MAKSINRPSFWIFCLCALAAFAILISLGNWQVRRLAWKEQLIADVNSRVASQPITAPGPKEWDKVTRSSHVYQPVTVSGHYDHSREVHVWFALGKPQGGTYAGPGYFILTPFRTAAGWDVIVNRGFVPDPLKEPTSRPDTLVTGELTLTGLMRFDEPKNWNSPAADKVKNVWIVRQVSEMAAYLGLSKEQTAPYWVDLTKGQGVDGLPQGGETRITFTNSHLQYALTWFGLAGVLVLVFGVWLVRTVRATPSRAEPESE
;
A
#
# COMPACT_ATOMS: atom_id res chain seq x y z
N MET A 1 48.06 36.84 -16.55
CA MET A 1 47.87 35.42 -16.16
C MET A 1 46.82 35.32 -15.05
N ALA A 2 45.98 34.29 -15.05
CA ALA A 2 45.23 33.80 -13.87
C ALA A 2 44.03 34.59 -13.30
N LYS A 3 43.66 35.78 -13.82
CA LYS A 3 42.63 36.61 -13.15
C LYS A 3 41.20 36.02 -13.13
N SER A 4 40.82 35.11 -14.02
CA SER A 4 39.48 34.49 -14.02
C SER A 4 39.42 33.18 -13.21
N ILE A 5 40.45 32.33 -13.29
CA ILE A 5 40.51 31.03 -12.60
C ILE A 5 40.91 31.18 -11.12
N ASN A 6 41.71 32.19 -10.76
CA ASN A 6 42.10 32.43 -9.36
C ASN A 6 41.07 33.25 -8.57
N ARG A 7 39.91 33.56 -9.15
CA ARG A 7 38.83 34.21 -8.41
C ARG A 7 38.15 33.18 -7.50
N PRO A 8 37.93 33.48 -6.21
CA PRO A 8 37.28 32.55 -5.29
C PRO A 8 35.89 32.14 -5.79
N SER A 9 35.18 33.02 -6.51
CA SER A 9 33.89 32.72 -7.13
C SER A 9 33.93 31.60 -8.18
N PHE A 10 35.04 31.42 -8.90
CA PHE A 10 35.21 30.32 -9.86
C PHE A 10 35.23 28.97 -9.14
N TRP A 11 36.08 28.85 -8.11
CA TRP A 11 36.20 27.62 -7.32
C TRP A 11 34.94 27.31 -6.53
N ILE A 12 34.27 28.32 -5.98
CA ILE A 12 32.96 28.16 -5.34
C ILE A 12 31.94 27.59 -6.32
N PHE A 13 31.86 28.12 -7.55
CA PHE A 13 30.94 27.60 -8.56
C PHE A 13 31.26 26.15 -8.96
N CYS A 14 32.54 25.82 -9.16
CA CYS A 14 32.98 24.44 -9.41
C CYS A 14 32.59 23.49 -8.27
N LEU A 15 32.80 23.92 -7.01
CA LEU A 15 32.44 23.13 -5.84
C LEU A 15 30.92 22.92 -5.73
N CYS A 16 30.13 23.98 -5.96
CA CYS A 16 28.67 23.89 -5.98
C CYS A 16 28.17 22.96 -7.10
N ALA A 17 28.74 23.04 -8.31
CA ALA A 17 28.39 22.15 -9.41
C ALA A 17 28.74 20.69 -9.10
N LEU A 18 29.91 20.44 -8.50
CA LEU A 18 30.32 19.11 -8.07
C LEU A 18 29.40 18.56 -6.98
N ALA A 19 29.06 19.38 -5.98
CA ALA A 19 28.13 18.99 -4.91
C ALA A 19 26.73 18.67 -5.46
N ALA A 20 26.20 19.53 -6.34
CA ALA A 20 24.93 19.29 -7.01
C ALA A 20 24.96 18.00 -7.84
N PHE A 21 26.03 17.76 -8.60
CA PHE A 21 26.21 16.51 -9.35
C PHE A 21 26.23 15.28 -8.43
N ALA A 22 27.00 15.32 -7.35
CA ALA A 22 27.07 14.23 -6.38
C ALA A 22 25.70 13.93 -5.75
N ILE A 23 24.91 14.96 -5.44
CA ILE A 23 23.54 14.82 -4.93
C ILE A 23 22.65 14.16 -5.98
N LEU A 24 22.66 14.64 -7.24
CA LEU A 24 21.81 14.11 -8.31
C LEU A 24 22.13 12.64 -8.61
N ILE A 25 23.41 12.27 -8.68
CA ILE A 25 23.83 10.88 -8.85
C ILE A 25 23.41 10.02 -7.64
N SER A 26 23.56 10.54 -6.42
CA SER A 26 23.15 9.84 -5.21
C SER A 26 21.65 9.59 -5.17
N LEU A 27 20.84 10.57 -5.58
CA LEU A 27 19.40 10.45 -5.70
C LEU A 27 19.00 9.44 -6.79
N GLY A 28 19.65 9.47 -7.96
CA GLY A 28 19.43 8.48 -9.01
C GLY A 28 19.72 7.04 -8.54
N ASN A 29 20.87 6.83 -7.89
CA ASN A 29 21.25 5.53 -7.32
C ASN A 29 20.31 5.08 -6.20
N TRP A 30 19.82 6.01 -5.37
CA TRP A 30 18.82 5.72 -4.37
C TRP A 30 17.50 5.25 -5.00
N GLN A 31 17.04 5.92 -6.06
CA GLN A 31 15.82 5.52 -6.77
C GLN A 31 15.95 4.13 -7.40
N VAL A 32 17.10 3.78 -7.99
CA VAL A 32 17.33 2.43 -8.55
C VAL A 32 17.30 1.36 -7.45
N ARG A 33 17.96 1.60 -6.31
CA ARG A 33 17.89 0.67 -5.16
C ARG A 33 16.46 0.54 -4.63
N ARG A 34 15.72 1.64 -4.58
CA ARG A 34 14.33 1.67 -4.14
C ARG A 34 13.41 0.94 -5.11
N LEU A 35 13.67 1.04 -6.42
CA LEU A 35 12.98 0.29 -7.47
C LEU A 35 13.12 -1.21 -7.23
N ALA A 36 14.36 -1.71 -7.16
CA ALA A 36 14.63 -3.14 -6.97
C ALA A 36 14.02 -3.69 -5.67
N TRP A 37 14.15 -2.95 -4.56
CA TRP A 37 13.50 -3.29 -3.29
C TRP A 37 11.97 -3.39 -3.42
N LYS A 38 11.35 -2.45 -4.13
CA LYS A 38 9.90 -2.44 -4.32
C LYS A 38 9.44 -3.57 -5.23
N GLU A 39 10.19 -3.88 -6.28
CA GLU A 39 9.91 -5.01 -7.17
C GLU A 39 9.96 -6.34 -6.43
N GLN A 40 10.93 -6.53 -5.53
CA GLN A 40 11.00 -7.71 -4.67
C GLN A 40 9.76 -7.84 -3.78
N LEU A 41 9.35 -6.76 -3.11
CA LEU A 41 8.11 -6.77 -2.29
C LEU A 41 6.86 -7.12 -3.10
N ILE A 42 6.77 -6.61 -4.33
CA ILE A 42 5.65 -6.92 -5.24
C ILE A 42 5.70 -8.39 -5.64
N ALA A 43 6.87 -8.91 -5.98
CA ALA A 43 7.07 -10.32 -6.33
C ALA A 43 6.69 -11.25 -5.17
N ASP A 44 7.11 -10.93 -3.94
CA ASP A 44 6.76 -11.69 -2.74
C ASP A 44 5.24 -11.73 -2.53
N VAL A 45 4.56 -10.59 -2.65
CA VAL A 45 3.10 -10.56 -2.51
C VAL A 45 2.42 -11.34 -3.63
N ASN A 46 2.86 -11.19 -4.88
CA ASN A 46 2.27 -11.90 -6.01
C ASN A 46 2.45 -13.42 -5.88
N SER A 47 3.64 -13.87 -5.47
CA SER A 47 3.92 -15.28 -5.19
C SER A 47 3.02 -15.81 -4.08
N ARG A 48 2.86 -15.04 -3.00
CA ARG A 48 2.00 -15.39 -1.87
C ARG A 48 0.54 -15.52 -2.26
N VAL A 49 0.00 -14.54 -3.00
CA VAL A 49 -1.40 -14.55 -3.46
C VAL A 49 -1.69 -15.75 -4.36
N ALA A 50 -0.71 -16.19 -5.15
CA ALA A 50 -0.84 -17.35 -6.03
C ALA A 50 -0.62 -18.70 -5.31
N SER A 51 -0.24 -18.69 -4.02
CA SER A 51 -0.01 -19.91 -3.25
C SER A 51 -1.31 -20.61 -2.89
N GLN A 52 -1.22 -21.92 -2.59
CA GLN A 52 -2.37 -22.66 -2.08
C GLN A 52 -2.81 -22.12 -0.72
N PRO A 53 -4.13 -22.04 -0.44
CA PRO A 53 -4.62 -21.63 0.87
C PRO A 53 -4.09 -22.50 2.00
N ILE A 54 -3.57 -21.87 3.04
CA ILE A 54 -3.21 -22.55 4.29
C ILE A 54 -4.38 -22.50 5.27
N THR A 55 -4.43 -23.36 6.27
CA THR A 55 -5.40 -23.19 7.37
C THR A 55 -5.11 -21.88 8.10
N ALA A 56 -6.16 -21.10 8.40
CA ALA A 56 -6.04 -19.84 9.11
C ALA A 56 -5.37 -20.06 10.49
N PRO A 57 -4.24 -19.36 10.78
CA PRO A 57 -3.47 -19.59 12.02
C PRO A 57 -4.28 -19.33 13.30
N GLY A 58 -4.35 -20.33 14.18
CA GLY A 58 -5.06 -20.22 15.45
C GLY A 58 -4.24 -19.52 16.56
N PRO A 59 -4.81 -19.40 17.79
CA PRO A 59 -4.17 -18.73 18.93
C PRO A 59 -2.72 -19.13 19.22
N LYS A 60 -2.36 -20.40 18.99
CA LYS A 60 -1.01 -20.92 19.23
C LYS A 60 0.04 -20.40 18.24
N GLU A 61 -0.39 -19.82 17.12
CA GLU A 61 0.48 -19.38 16.02
C GLU A 61 0.52 -17.86 15.86
N TRP A 62 -0.36 -17.12 16.54
CA TRP A 62 -0.52 -15.67 16.37
C TRP A 62 0.78 -14.88 16.61
N ASP A 63 1.65 -15.32 17.51
CA ASP A 63 2.97 -14.68 17.75
C ASP A 63 3.87 -14.68 16.50
N LYS A 64 3.62 -15.57 15.54
CA LYS A 64 4.38 -15.68 14.28
C LYS A 64 3.67 -14.98 13.12
N VAL A 65 2.42 -14.57 13.31
CA VAL A 65 1.60 -13.94 12.27
C VAL A 65 1.87 -12.45 12.25
N THR A 66 2.54 -11.98 11.20
CA THR A 66 2.83 -10.56 11.01
C THR A 66 2.40 -10.08 9.63
N ARG A 67 2.14 -8.77 9.52
CA ARG A 67 1.76 -8.15 8.25
C ARG A 67 2.78 -8.39 7.14
N SER A 68 4.09 -8.28 7.43
CA SER A 68 5.13 -8.41 6.40
C SER A 68 5.17 -9.81 5.80
N SER A 69 4.96 -10.84 6.61
CA SER A 69 5.04 -12.24 6.16
C SER A 69 3.70 -12.82 5.68
N HIS A 70 2.55 -12.31 6.13
CA HIS A 70 1.25 -12.94 5.87
C HIS A 70 0.21 -12.06 5.19
N VAL A 71 0.46 -10.76 4.94
CA VAL A 71 -0.53 -9.95 4.22
C VAL A 71 -0.80 -10.55 2.84
N TYR A 72 -2.07 -10.73 2.50
CA TYR A 72 -2.55 -11.42 1.31
C TYR A 72 -2.25 -12.93 1.25
N GLN A 73 -1.86 -13.58 2.35
CA GLN A 73 -1.79 -15.04 2.41
C GLN A 73 -3.19 -15.62 2.19
N PRO A 74 -3.41 -16.47 1.17
CA PRO A 74 -4.65 -17.21 1.05
C PRO A 74 -4.80 -18.14 2.25
N VAL A 75 -5.96 -18.09 2.89
CA VAL A 75 -6.29 -18.91 4.06
C VAL A 75 -7.66 -19.56 3.92
N THR A 76 -7.82 -20.74 4.51
CA THR A 76 -9.10 -21.41 4.73
C THR A 76 -9.49 -21.39 6.20
N VAL A 77 -10.76 -21.16 6.49
CA VAL A 77 -11.30 -21.20 7.85
C VAL A 77 -12.66 -21.89 7.87
N SER A 78 -12.86 -22.81 8.82
CA SER A 78 -14.10 -23.57 8.98
C SER A 78 -14.77 -23.23 10.31
N GLY A 79 -16.09 -23.10 10.31
CA GLY A 79 -16.87 -22.58 11.43
C GLY A 79 -18.23 -22.05 10.99
N HIS A 80 -18.80 -21.12 11.74
CA HIS A 80 -20.07 -20.46 11.38
C HIS A 80 -20.01 -18.95 11.65
N TYR A 81 -20.84 -18.19 10.94
CA TYR A 81 -20.99 -16.77 11.20
C TYR A 81 -21.81 -16.52 12.46
N ASP A 82 -21.44 -15.46 13.19
CA ASP A 82 -22.37 -14.81 14.12
C ASP A 82 -23.01 -13.60 13.45
N HIS A 83 -24.20 -13.82 12.88
CA HIS A 83 -24.97 -12.79 12.20
C HIS A 83 -25.71 -11.82 13.12
N SER A 84 -25.63 -11.99 14.45
CA SER A 84 -26.20 -11.01 15.40
C SER A 84 -25.37 -9.74 15.50
N ARG A 85 -24.14 -9.75 14.96
CA ARG A 85 -23.15 -8.68 15.08
C ARG A 85 -22.43 -8.48 13.76
N GLU A 86 -22.27 -7.23 13.33
CA GLU A 86 -21.45 -6.90 12.16
C GLU A 86 -20.93 -5.46 12.22
N VAL A 87 -19.87 -5.20 11.47
CA VAL A 87 -19.28 -3.88 11.25
C VAL A 87 -19.50 -3.49 9.79
N HIS A 88 -19.98 -2.26 9.55
CA HIS A 88 -20.14 -1.73 8.20
C HIS A 88 -19.04 -0.73 7.89
N VAL A 89 -18.17 -1.07 6.95
CA VAL A 89 -17.10 -0.18 6.49
C VAL A 89 -17.55 0.51 5.22
N TRP A 90 -17.84 1.81 5.31
CA TRP A 90 -18.30 2.59 4.17
C TRP A 90 -17.22 2.68 3.09
N PHE A 91 -17.62 2.50 1.84
CA PHE A 91 -16.73 2.61 0.69
C PHE A 91 -17.52 3.00 -0.57
N ALA A 92 -16.93 3.84 -1.41
CA ALA A 92 -17.45 4.11 -2.75
C ALA A 92 -16.72 3.21 -3.77
N LEU A 93 -17.33 2.08 -4.11
CA LEU A 93 -16.73 1.08 -4.98
C LEU A 93 -16.80 1.52 -6.45
N GLY A 94 -15.71 2.05 -7.00
CA GLY A 94 -15.68 2.57 -8.36
C GLY A 94 -15.56 1.51 -9.47
N LYS A 95 -14.62 0.57 -9.33
CA LYS A 95 -14.35 -0.49 -10.32
C LYS A 95 -14.43 -1.86 -9.65
N PRO A 96 -15.60 -2.52 -9.66
CA PRO A 96 -15.77 -3.80 -8.99
C PRO A 96 -14.95 -4.90 -9.66
N GLN A 97 -14.42 -5.82 -8.87
CA GLN A 97 -13.69 -7.02 -9.31
C GLN A 97 -14.43 -8.31 -8.94
N GLY A 98 -15.13 -8.27 -7.81
CA GLY A 98 -15.86 -9.37 -7.20
C GLY A 98 -17.21 -9.67 -7.86
N GLY A 99 -17.82 -8.68 -8.51
CA GLY A 99 -19.13 -8.84 -9.16
C GLY A 99 -19.58 -7.59 -9.91
N THR A 100 -20.88 -7.37 -9.98
CA THR A 100 -21.51 -6.30 -10.78
C THR A 100 -21.89 -5.07 -9.96
N TYR A 101 -21.96 -5.18 -8.63
CA TYR A 101 -22.34 -4.07 -7.75
C TYR A 101 -21.20 -3.06 -7.62
N ALA A 102 -21.53 -1.77 -7.69
CA ALA A 102 -20.62 -0.63 -7.59
C ALA A 102 -21.34 0.57 -6.96
N GLY A 103 -20.60 1.66 -6.71
CA GLY A 103 -21.14 2.89 -6.13
C GLY A 103 -20.97 2.96 -4.60
N PRO A 104 -21.69 3.87 -3.92
CA PRO A 104 -21.63 3.99 -2.46
C PRO A 104 -22.26 2.77 -1.80
N GLY A 105 -21.61 2.28 -0.75
CA GLY A 105 -22.09 1.14 0.02
C GLY A 105 -21.12 0.76 1.14
N TYR A 106 -21.17 -0.50 1.55
CA TYR A 106 -20.44 -0.97 2.71
C TYR A 106 -19.78 -2.32 2.45
N PHE A 107 -18.57 -2.50 2.96
CA PHE A 107 -18.03 -3.82 3.25
C PHE A 107 -18.65 -4.34 4.54
N ILE A 108 -19.15 -5.57 4.51
CA ILE A 108 -19.79 -6.22 5.65
C ILE A 108 -18.78 -7.13 6.34
N LEU A 109 -18.35 -6.73 7.54
CA LEU A 109 -17.43 -7.49 8.36
C LEU A 109 -18.20 -8.20 9.48
N THR A 110 -18.18 -9.52 9.49
CA THR A 110 -18.95 -10.35 10.42
C THR A 110 -18.01 -11.25 11.22
N PRO A 111 -18.19 -11.41 12.56
CA PRO A 111 -17.49 -12.43 13.32
C PRO A 111 -17.77 -13.82 12.74
N PHE A 112 -16.72 -14.62 12.65
CA PHE A 112 -16.79 -16.02 12.27
C PHE A 112 -16.18 -16.85 13.38
N ARG A 113 -17.01 -17.64 14.06
CA ARG A 113 -16.60 -18.53 15.13
C ARG A 113 -16.06 -19.80 14.50
N THR A 114 -14.77 -20.03 14.64
CA THR A 114 -14.13 -21.22 14.07
C THR A 114 -14.53 -22.48 14.83
N ALA A 115 -14.46 -23.64 14.16
CA ALA A 115 -14.69 -24.94 14.77
C ALA A 115 -13.72 -25.24 15.95
N ALA A 116 -12.57 -24.56 15.99
CA ALA A 116 -11.59 -24.65 17.06
C ALA A 116 -11.87 -23.69 18.25
N GLY A 117 -12.96 -22.92 18.20
CA GLY A 117 -13.42 -22.09 19.32
C GLY A 117 -12.70 -20.76 19.48
N TRP A 118 -12.12 -20.22 18.42
CA TRP A 118 -11.61 -18.84 18.36
C TRP A 118 -12.32 -18.06 17.25
N ASP A 119 -12.26 -16.74 17.30
CA ASP A 119 -12.97 -15.83 16.41
C ASP A 119 -12.05 -15.20 15.38
N VAL A 120 -12.55 -15.02 14.16
CA VAL A 120 -11.93 -14.17 13.14
C VAL A 120 -12.98 -13.25 12.54
N ILE A 121 -12.60 -12.00 12.28
CA ILE A 121 -13.48 -11.07 11.57
C ILE A 121 -13.33 -11.33 10.07
N VAL A 122 -14.43 -11.65 9.41
CA VAL A 122 -14.46 -11.93 7.97
C VAL A 122 -15.13 -10.76 7.26
N ASN A 123 -14.40 -10.11 6.36
CA ASN A 123 -14.99 -9.24 5.36
C ASN A 123 -15.65 -10.10 4.29
N ARG A 124 -16.98 -10.16 4.35
CA ARG A 124 -17.82 -10.98 3.46
C ARG A 124 -17.88 -10.41 2.05
N GLY A 125 -17.70 -9.10 1.91
CA GLY A 125 -17.80 -8.41 0.64
C GLY A 125 -18.60 -7.11 0.70
N PHE A 126 -18.73 -6.49 -0.46
CA PHE A 126 -19.43 -5.22 -0.65
C PHE A 126 -20.95 -5.42 -0.81
N VAL A 127 -21.73 -4.50 -0.25
CA VAL A 127 -23.15 -4.33 -0.53
C VAL A 127 -23.45 -2.86 -0.86
N PRO A 128 -24.36 -2.55 -1.80
CA PRO A 128 -24.87 -1.20 -2.01
C PRO A 128 -25.48 -0.59 -0.74
N ASP A 129 -25.51 0.73 -0.62
CA ASP A 129 -26.01 1.45 0.56
C ASP A 129 -27.41 1.01 1.05
N PRO A 130 -28.42 0.77 0.18
CA PRO A 130 -29.73 0.27 0.61
C PRO A 130 -29.70 -1.12 1.26
N LEU A 131 -28.63 -1.89 1.06
CA LEU A 131 -28.44 -3.25 1.57
C LEU A 131 -27.51 -3.33 2.80
N LYS A 132 -27.24 -2.18 3.42
CA LYS A 132 -26.38 -2.07 4.61
C LYS A 132 -26.83 -3.01 5.73
N GLU A 133 -28.09 -2.90 6.13
CA GLU A 133 -28.62 -3.57 7.32
C GLU A 133 -28.95 -5.06 7.06
N PRO A 134 -28.76 -5.98 8.01
CA PRO A 134 -29.04 -7.42 7.82
C PRO A 134 -30.45 -7.71 7.32
N THR A 135 -31.43 -6.97 7.84
CA THR A 135 -32.86 -7.12 7.53
C THR A 135 -33.19 -6.78 6.08
N SER A 136 -32.35 -6.02 5.40
CA SER A 136 -32.49 -5.70 3.98
C SER A 136 -31.94 -6.78 3.04
N ARG A 137 -31.23 -7.78 3.57
CA ARG A 137 -30.58 -8.87 2.83
C ARG A 137 -30.63 -10.21 3.59
N PRO A 138 -31.82 -10.68 4.00
CA PRO A 138 -31.98 -11.84 4.87
C PRO A 138 -31.40 -13.13 4.29
N ASP A 139 -31.45 -13.31 2.97
CA ASP A 139 -30.93 -14.50 2.28
C ASP A 139 -29.41 -14.66 2.44
N THR A 140 -28.72 -13.58 2.79
CA THR A 140 -27.28 -13.61 3.07
C THR A 140 -26.96 -14.11 4.48
N LEU A 141 -27.93 -14.29 5.37
CA LEU A 141 -27.71 -14.70 6.76
C LEU A 141 -27.67 -16.23 6.88
N VAL A 142 -26.71 -16.83 6.18
CA VAL A 142 -26.51 -18.29 6.13
C VAL A 142 -26.21 -18.86 7.52
N THR A 143 -26.78 -20.02 7.81
CA THR A 143 -26.60 -20.71 9.10
C THR A 143 -25.87 -22.03 8.92
N GLY A 144 -25.27 -22.53 10.00
CA GLY A 144 -24.53 -23.79 10.01
C GLY A 144 -23.05 -23.65 9.67
N GLU A 145 -22.37 -24.78 9.62
CA GLU A 145 -20.94 -24.88 9.39
C GLU A 145 -20.59 -24.63 7.91
N LEU A 146 -19.59 -23.79 7.69
CA LEU A 146 -19.11 -23.34 6.41
C LEU A 146 -17.58 -23.44 6.38
N THR A 147 -17.01 -23.63 5.20
CA THR A 147 -15.57 -23.46 4.98
C THR A 147 -15.38 -22.30 4.02
N LEU A 148 -14.71 -21.27 4.51
CA LEU A 148 -14.46 -20.03 3.79
C LEU A 148 -13.03 -19.98 3.30
N THR A 149 -12.81 -19.39 2.12
CA THR A 149 -11.49 -19.07 1.60
C THR A 149 -11.32 -17.57 1.46
N GLY A 150 -10.20 -17.01 1.88
CA GLY A 150 -9.98 -15.58 1.77
C GLY A 150 -8.51 -15.19 1.84
N LEU A 151 -8.26 -13.90 1.73
CA LEU A 151 -6.94 -13.32 1.88
C LEU A 151 -6.79 -12.78 3.29
N MET A 152 -5.70 -13.15 3.97
CA MET A 152 -5.37 -12.59 5.27
C MET A 152 -5.02 -11.10 5.16
N ARG A 153 -5.61 -10.31 6.03
CA ARG A 153 -5.49 -8.85 6.07
C ARG A 153 -5.25 -8.37 7.49
N PHE A 154 -4.65 -7.20 7.61
CA PHE A 154 -4.25 -6.61 8.89
C PHE A 154 -4.79 -5.20 8.99
N ASP A 155 -4.63 -4.63 10.18
CA ASP A 155 -4.92 -3.23 10.49
C ASP A 155 -4.51 -2.27 9.37
N GLU A 156 -5.42 -1.38 9.01
CA GLU A 156 -5.16 -0.34 8.04
C GLU A 156 -4.39 0.82 8.67
N PRO A 157 -3.55 1.54 7.91
CA PRO A 157 -2.82 2.67 8.47
C PRO A 157 -3.78 3.69 9.10
N LYS A 158 -3.67 3.87 10.42
CA LYS A 158 -4.41 4.86 11.20
C LYS A 158 -3.45 5.94 11.69
N ASN A 159 -3.77 7.21 11.45
CA ASN A 159 -3.00 8.36 11.90
C ASN A 159 -3.92 9.38 12.60
N TRP A 160 -3.36 10.49 13.09
CA TRP A 160 -4.09 11.50 13.86
C TRP A 160 -5.26 12.15 13.09
N ASN A 161 -5.27 12.07 11.75
CA ASN A 161 -6.32 12.62 10.89
C ASN A 161 -7.23 11.53 10.29
N SER A 162 -7.09 10.27 10.73
CA SER A 162 -8.01 9.21 10.34
C SER A 162 -9.38 9.44 10.98
N PRO A 163 -10.49 9.39 10.21
CA PRO A 163 -11.82 9.52 10.78
C PRO A 163 -12.08 8.46 11.85
N ALA A 164 -12.62 8.88 12.99
CA ALA A 164 -13.12 7.95 13.99
C ALA A 164 -14.37 7.23 13.45
N ALA A 165 -14.57 5.97 13.84
CA ALA A 165 -15.80 5.26 13.50
C ALA A 165 -17.00 5.83 14.26
N ASP A 166 -18.14 5.98 13.57
CA ASP A 166 -19.42 6.27 14.20
C ASP A 166 -20.03 4.95 14.70
N LYS A 167 -19.76 4.63 15.97
CA LYS A 167 -20.22 3.39 16.60
C LYS A 167 -21.74 3.34 16.79
N VAL A 168 -22.41 4.49 16.82
CA VAL A 168 -23.87 4.56 16.97
C VAL A 168 -24.55 4.22 15.65
N LYS A 169 -24.07 4.78 14.55
CA LYS A 169 -24.59 4.47 13.20
C LYS A 169 -23.98 3.21 12.58
N ASN A 170 -23.01 2.61 13.26
CA ASN A 170 -22.17 1.52 12.79
C ASN A 170 -21.49 1.84 11.44
N VAL A 171 -20.86 3.01 11.33
CA VAL A 171 -20.17 3.42 10.10
C VAL A 171 -18.69 3.56 10.37
N TRP A 172 -17.92 2.71 9.70
CA TRP A 172 -16.47 2.63 9.82
C TRP A 172 -15.80 3.05 8.52
N ILE A 173 -14.58 3.58 8.62
CA ILE A 173 -13.76 3.96 7.47
C ILE A 173 -12.44 3.19 7.47
N VAL A 174 -11.80 3.09 8.63
CA VAL A 174 -10.52 2.38 8.82
C VAL A 174 -10.75 1.09 9.57
N ARG A 175 -10.27 -0.02 9.03
CA ARG A 175 -10.37 -1.35 9.65
C ARG A 175 -9.24 -1.59 10.63
N GLN A 176 -9.55 -1.47 11.92
CA GLN A 176 -8.67 -1.83 13.04
C GLN A 176 -9.26 -3.04 13.76
N VAL A 177 -8.59 -4.20 13.72
CA VAL A 177 -9.08 -5.47 14.25
C VAL A 177 -9.46 -5.34 15.72
N SER A 178 -8.59 -4.73 16.52
CA SER A 178 -8.83 -4.56 17.96
C SER A 178 -10.04 -3.68 18.27
N GLU A 179 -10.26 -2.61 17.51
CA GLU A 179 -11.41 -1.71 17.69
C GLU A 179 -12.71 -2.36 17.23
N MET A 180 -12.69 -3.08 16.10
CA MET A 180 -13.84 -3.83 15.59
C MET A 180 -14.19 -4.97 16.55
N ALA A 181 -13.21 -5.74 17.02
CA ALA A 181 -13.42 -6.82 17.99
C ALA A 181 -14.06 -6.30 19.28
N ALA A 182 -13.58 -5.16 19.80
CA ALA A 182 -14.17 -4.52 20.97
C ALA A 182 -15.61 -4.05 20.74
N TYR A 183 -15.90 -3.46 19.57
CA TYR A 183 -17.26 -3.06 19.18
C TYR A 183 -18.20 -4.27 19.06
N LEU A 184 -17.70 -5.37 18.51
CA LEU A 184 -18.41 -6.63 18.35
C LEU A 184 -18.49 -7.41 19.67
N GLY A 185 -17.87 -6.95 20.77
CA GLY A 185 -17.89 -7.69 22.04
C GLY A 185 -17.17 -9.04 21.98
N LEU A 186 -16.12 -9.16 21.18
CA LEU A 186 -15.27 -10.35 21.09
C LEU A 186 -14.12 -10.27 22.11
N SER A 187 -13.72 -11.41 22.66
CA SER A 187 -12.53 -11.48 23.54
C SER A 187 -11.27 -11.23 22.72
N LYS A 188 -10.40 -10.34 23.22
CA LYS A 188 -9.13 -10.03 22.58
C LYS A 188 -8.20 -11.24 22.50
N GLU A 189 -8.25 -12.11 23.50
CA GLU A 189 -7.42 -13.32 23.63
C GLU A 189 -7.92 -14.46 22.74
N GLN A 190 -9.18 -14.41 22.31
CA GLN A 190 -9.78 -15.39 21.39
C GLN A 190 -10.05 -14.85 19.98
N THR A 191 -9.71 -13.58 19.69
CA THR A 191 -9.87 -13.01 18.35
C THR A 191 -8.55 -12.93 17.61
N ALA A 192 -8.50 -13.45 16.39
CA ALA A 192 -7.33 -13.39 15.54
C ALA A 192 -6.82 -11.95 15.36
N PRO A 193 -5.50 -11.70 15.37
CA PRO A 193 -4.91 -10.36 15.17
C PRO A 193 -4.93 -9.91 13.70
N TYR A 194 -5.78 -10.53 12.89
CA TYR A 194 -5.95 -10.32 11.47
C TYR A 194 -7.42 -10.52 11.12
N TRP A 195 -7.83 -10.02 9.96
CA TRP A 195 -9.15 -10.27 9.37
C TRP A 195 -9.00 -10.98 8.03
N VAL A 196 -10.07 -11.61 7.55
CA VAL A 196 -10.04 -12.37 6.29
C VAL A 196 -10.95 -11.69 5.27
N ASP A 197 -10.43 -11.38 4.09
CA ASP A 197 -11.17 -10.82 2.97
C ASP A 197 -11.59 -11.94 2.03
N LEU A 198 -12.90 -12.22 1.90
CA LEU A 198 -13.35 -13.36 1.12
C LEU A 198 -12.98 -13.22 -0.36
N THR A 199 -12.67 -14.35 -0.99
CA THR A 199 -12.53 -14.41 -2.45
C THR A 199 -13.91 -14.35 -3.13
N LYS A 200 -13.90 -14.08 -4.43
CA LYS A 200 -15.10 -13.99 -5.26
C LYS A 200 -15.95 -15.27 -5.21
N GLY A 201 -17.27 -15.11 -5.23
CA GLY A 201 -18.22 -16.21 -5.42
C GLY A 201 -18.67 -16.93 -4.15
N GLN A 202 -18.34 -16.41 -2.96
CA GLN A 202 -18.77 -16.98 -1.67
C GLN A 202 -19.98 -16.29 -1.03
N GLY A 203 -20.54 -15.27 -1.69
CA GLY A 203 -21.81 -14.65 -1.31
C GLY A 203 -23.01 -15.39 -1.91
N VAL A 204 -24.18 -15.27 -1.28
CA VAL A 204 -25.45 -15.78 -1.80
C VAL A 204 -25.95 -14.80 -2.85
N ASP A 205 -26.24 -15.29 -4.07
CA ASP A 205 -26.63 -14.46 -5.22
C ASP A 205 -25.68 -13.27 -5.49
N GLY A 206 -24.41 -13.45 -5.17
CA GLY A 206 -23.37 -12.44 -5.35
C GLY A 206 -23.29 -11.38 -4.24
N LEU A 207 -24.07 -11.51 -3.16
CA LEU A 207 -24.06 -10.60 -2.01
C LEU A 207 -23.77 -11.31 -0.66
N PRO A 208 -23.03 -10.66 0.25
CA PRO A 208 -22.10 -9.57 -0.02
C PRO A 208 -21.07 -9.96 -1.10
N GLN A 209 -20.70 -8.99 -1.94
CA GLN A 209 -19.82 -9.18 -3.09
C GLN A 209 -18.36 -9.30 -2.64
N GLY A 210 -17.90 -10.53 -2.38
CA GLY A 210 -16.51 -10.84 -2.04
C GLY A 210 -15.56 -10.69 -3.24
N GLY A 211 -14.25 -10.66 -2.99
CA GLY A 211 -13.23 -10.57 -4.04
C GLY A 211 -12.93 -9.15 -4.53
N GLU A 212 -13.20 -8.13 -3.72
CA GLU A 212 -12.92 -6.72 -4.06
C GLU A 212 -11.49 -6.26 -3.71
N THR A 213 -10.67 -7.16 -3.16
CA THR A 213 -9.28 -6.84 -2.83
C THR A 213 -8.49 -6.47 -4.10
N ARG A 214 -8.12 -5.20 -4.24
CA ARG A 214 -7.26 -4.74 -5.34
C ARG A 214 -5.80 -4.72 -4.89
N ILE A 215 -5.02 -5.66 -5.43
CA ILE A 215 -3.57 -5.74 -5.21
C ILE A 215 -2.87 -4.97 -6.32
N THR A 216 -2.80 -3.66 -6.18
CA THR A 216 -2.09 -2.80 -7.14
C THR A 216 -1.01 -2.01 -6.45
N PHE A 217 0.20 -2.02 -7.01
CA PHE A 217 1.35 -1.31 -6.48
C PHE A 217 1.81 -0.26 -7.48
N THR A 218 1.78 1.02 -7.12
CA THR A 218 2.36 2.08 -7.93
C THR A 218 3.89 2.01 -7.86
N ASN A 219 4.61 1.94 -8.98
CA ASN A 219 6.07 1.91 -9.00
C ASN A 219 6.63 2.90 -10.04
N SER A 220 6.96 4.11 -9.60
CA SER A 220 7.48 5.21 -10.45
C SER A 220 8.99 5.46 -10.28
N HIS A 221 9.69 4.60 -9.55
CA HIS A 221 11.09 4.82 -9.18
C HIS A 221 12.04 4.88 -10.39
N LEU A 222 11.76 4.12 -11.46
CA LEU A 222 12.53 4.20 -12.70
C LEU A 222 12.43 5.58 -13.37
N GLN A 223 11.21 6.14 -13.48
CA GLN A 223 10.99 7.47 -14.04
C GLN A 223 11.75 8.55 -13.26
N TYR A 224 11.72 8.47 -11.93
CA TYR A 224 12.49 9.37 -11.09
C TYR A 224 14.00 9.17 -11.25
N ALA A 225 14.48 7.94 -11.32
CA ALA A 225 15.90 7.67 -11.56
C ALA A 225 16.38 8.32 -12.88
N LEU A 226 15.61 8.16 -13.96
CA LEU A 226 15.89 8.81 -15.25
C LEU A 226 15.88 10.34 -15.14
N THR A 227 14.97 10.90 -14.35
CA THR A 227 14.94 12.36 -14.10
C THR A 227 16.21 12.83 -13.40
N TRP A 228 16.64 12.16 -12.33
CA TRP A 228 17.84 12.55 -11.59
C TRP A 228 19.13 12.42 -12.41
N PHE A 229 19.29 11.31 -13.14
CA PHE A 229 20.43 11.11 -14.04
C PHE A 229 20.38 12.07 -15.23
N GLY A 230 19.20 12.35 -15.78
CA GLY A 230 19.01 13.34 -16.83
C GLY A 230 19.42 14.74 -16.40
N LEU A 231 18.99 15.18 -15.21
CA LEU A 231 19.40 16.47 -14.62
C LEU A 231 20.92 16.51 -14.36
N ALA A 232 21.52 15.41 -13.91
CA ALA A 232 22.98 15.32 -13.74
C ALA A 232 23.71 15.47 -15.09
N GLY A 233 23.19 14.84 -16.15
CA GLY A 233 23.73 14.97 -17.51
C GLY A 233 23.64 16.40 -18.06
N VAL A 234 22.49 17.07 -17.88
CA VAL A 234 22.30 18.48 -18.25
C VAL A 234 23.25 19.39 -17.48
N LEU A 235 23.41 19.16 -16.17
CA LEU A 235 24.35 19.91 -15.34
C LEU A 235 25.79 19.79 -15.86
N VAL A 236 26.24 18.57 -16.17
CA VAL A 236 27.58 18.33 -16.76
C VAL A 236 27.74 19.04 -18.10
N LEU A 237 26.73 18.98 -18.97
CA LEU A 237 26.78 19.63 -20.28
C LEU A 237 26.88 21.16 -20.15
N VAL A 238 25.98 21.77 -19.37
CA VAL A 238 25.95 23.23 -19.17
C VAL A 238 27.23 23.70 -18.47
N PHE A 239 27.68 22.99 -17.44
CA PHE A 239 28.92 23.29 -16.74
C PHE A 239 30.14 23.17 -17.66
N GLY A 240 30.20 22.13 -18.49
CA GLY A 240 31.28 21.92 -19.46
C GLY A 240 31.34 23.03 -20.51
N VAL A 241 30.19 23.45 -21.07
CA VAL A 241 30.11 24.59 -21.99
C VAL A 241 30.56 25.88 -21.31
N TRP A 242 30.09 26.14 -20.08
CA TRP A 242 30.52 27.29 -19.30
C TRP A 242 32.03 27.29 -19.05
N LEU A 243 32.60 26.14 -18.68
CA LEU A 243 34.03 25.96 -18.40
C LEU A 243 34.87 26.22 -19.66
N VAL A 244 34.49 25.64 -20.80
CA VAL A 244 35.18 25.87 -22.09
C VAL A 244 35.15 27.35 -22.47
N ARG A 245 34.01 28.03 -22.30
CA ARG A 245 33.89 29.46 -22.59
C ARG A 245 34.72 30.34 -21.64
N THR A 246 34.75 30.02 -20.36
CA THR A 246 35.54 30.77 -19.36
C THR A 246 37.04 30.58 -19.54
N VAL A 247 37.49 29.39 -19.98
CA VAL A 247 38.90 29.14 -20.31
C VAL A 247 39.30 29.84 -21.62
N ARG A 248 38.47 29.76 -22.67
CA ARG A 248 38.75 30.34 -24.00
C ARG A 248 38.65 31.87 -24.08
N ALA A 249 37.89 32.53 -23.21
CA ALA A 249 37.75 33.99 -23.18
C ALA A 249 39.01 34.74 -22.64
N THR A 250 40.16 34.08 -22.58
CA THR A 250 41.45 34.66 -22.18
C THR A 250 42.21 35.11 -23.44
N PRO A 251 42.31 36.41 -23.75
CA PRO A 251 42.96 36.86 -24.98
C PRO A 251 44.48 36.67 -24.92
N SER A 252 45.05 36.20 -26.04
CA SER A 252 46.47 36.32 -26.37
C SER A 252 46.83 37.80 -26.41
N ARG A 253 47.78 38.23 -25.57
CA ARG A 253 48.35 39.57 -25.66
C ARG A 253 49.32 39.56 -26.83
N ALA A 254 48.91 40.13 -27.97
CA ALA A 254 49.84 40.52 -29.02
C ALA A 254 50.90 41.46 -28.40
N GLU A 255 52.16 41.22 -28.75
CA GLU A 255 53.32 41.97 -28.28
C GLU A 255 53.16 43.48 -28.56
N PRO A 256 53.66 44.36 -27.68
CA PRO A 256 53.84 45.75 -28.06
C PRO A 256 54.95 45.81 -29.11
N GLU A 257 54.62 46.19 -30.35
CA GLU A 257 55.64 46.66 -31.29
C GLU A 257 56.38 47.83 -30.64
N SER A 258 57.66 47.60 -30.36
CA SER A 258 58.63 48.62 -29.97
C SER A 258 59.23 49.25 -31.21
N GLU A 259 59.26 50.59 -31.17
CA GLU A 259 59.95 51.57 -32.04
C GLU A 259 59.30 51.91 -33.40
#